data_AF-A0A355FEU1-F1
#
_entry.id   AF-A0A355FEU1-F1
#
_cell.length_a   1.000
_cell.length_b   1.000
_cell.length_c   1.000
_cell.angle_alpha   90.00
_cell.angle_beta   90.00
_cell.angle_gamma   90.00
#
_symmetry.space_group_name_H-M   'P 1'
#
loop_
_entity.id
_entity.type
_entity.pdbx_description
1 polymer ?
#
loop_
_entity_poly.entity_id
_entity_poly.type
_entity_poly.pdbx_seq_one_letter_code
_entity_poly.pdbx_strand_id
1 'polypeptide(L)'
;MTEESASTAHDDSKDKKTRGMSMEQRIEKMHTAFTNGKLPTILPHLEPVGYTAEKLDGNLAKVETLLQLNQQQQKEQSEQYAGTDSFNKKRGEIHDQYMKHRGLLKIYFEDNLQVFVQLGLNARVKKAYGDWLNIVLSFYTQLKNTPALLEEIPNAGVPATEVDAALAAVAALRALKEGQKKEVSEAQAATEARDKLFDELDPEYRKFIKYAKILLKDDQSLEALGIVVKR
;
A
#
# COMPACT_ATOMS: atom_id res chain seq x y z
N MET A 1 5.27 -29.84 16.59
CA MET A 1 5.97 -29.53 15.32
C MET A 1 6.07 -28.02 15.24
N THR A 2 7.30 -27.55 15.35
CA THR A 2 7.72 -26.14 15.42
C THR A 2 7.68 -25.51 14.04
N GLU A 3 6.86 -24.47 13.87
CA GLU A 3 6.97 -23.53 12.75
C GLU A 3 7.03 -22.10 13.32
N GLU A 4 8.25 -21.75 13.70
CA GLU A 4 8.96 -20.55 13.30
C GLU A 4 8.11 -19.37 12.82
N SER A 5 7.94 -18.43 13.75
CA SER A 5 7.59 -17.04 13.50
C SER A 5 8.57 -16.40 12.51
N ALA A 6 8.17 -16.32 11.24
CA ALA A 6 8.84 -15.50 10.24
C ALA A 6 8.56 -14.02 10.51
N SER A 7 9.32 -13.44 11.44
CA SER A 7 9.62 -12.02 11.47
C SER A 7 10.42 -11.71 10.22
N THR A 8 9.78 -11.14 9.19
CA THR A 8 10.50 -10.55 8.07
C THR A 8 11.10 -9.23 8.52
N ALA A 9 12.19 -9.32 9.28
CA ALA A 9 13.22 -8.30 9.28
C ALA A 9 13.69 -8.18 7.82
N HIS A 10 13.51 -6.99 7.25
CA HIS A 10 14.02 -6.68 5.93
C HIS A 10 15.54 -6.88 5.96
N ASP A 11 16.03 -7.88 5.22
CA ASP A 11 17.46 -8.17 5.04
C ASP A 11 18.10 -7.03 4.23
N ASP A 12 18.45 -5.96 4.94
CA ASP A 12 19.15 -4.76 4.44
C ASP A 12 20.58 -5.07 3.92
N SER A 13 21.03 -6.32 3.94
CA SER A 13 22.40 -6.69 3.59
C SER A 13 22.60 -7.15 2.14
N LYS A 14 21.53 -7.40 1.37
CA LYS A 14 21.64 -7.92 -0.02
C LYS A 14 21.34 -6.93 -1.14
N ASP A 15 20.87 -5.72 -0.83
CA ASP A 15 20.40 -4.76 -1.85
C ASP A 15 21.46 -3.76 -2.34
N LYS A 16 22.75 -4.13 -2.22
CA LYS A 16 23.91 -3.33 -2.65
C LYS A 16 24.41 -3.60 -4.07
N LYS A 17 23.62 -4.27 -4.92
CA LYS A 17 23.95 -4.47 -6.34
C LYS A 17 22.81 -3.96 -7.24
N THR A 18 23.06 -2.77 -7.82
CA THR A 18 22.31 -2.11 -8.91
C THR A 18 20.84 -1.73 -8.65
N ARG A 19 20.58 -0.76 -7.76
CA ARG A 19 19.29 -0.04 -7.81
C ARG A 19 19.30 0.92 -9.00
N GLY A 20 18.36 0.71 -9.93
CA GLY A 20 18.03 1.69 -10.95
C GLY A 20 17.56 3.01 -10.33
N MET A 21 17.53 4.06 -11.14
CA MET A 21 17.12 5.41 -10.73
C MET A 21 15.66 5.46 -10.25
N SER A 22 15.40 6.12 -9.11
CA SER A 22 14.04 6.32 -8.58
C SER A 22 13.20 7.22 -9.50
N MET A 23 11.87 7.19 -9.35
CA MET A 23 10.98 8.08 -10.12
C MET A 23 11.31 9.55 -9.88
N GLU A 24 11.51 9.95 -8.62
CA GLU A 24 11.89 11.31 -8.24
C GLU A 24 13.21 11.76 -8.90
N GLN A 25 14.23 10.89 -8.90
CA GLN A 25 15.49 11.17 -9.59
C GLN A 25 15.31 11.30 -11.11
N ARG A 26 14.39 10.52 -11.71
CA ARG A 26 14.08 10.64 -13.14
C ARG A 26 13.37 11.95 -13.45
N ILE A 27 12.37 12.32 -12.65
CA ILE A 27 11.65 13.60 -12.73
C ILE A 27 12.64 14.76 -12.67
N GLU A 28 13.55 14.74 -11.69
CA GLU A 28 14.49 15.85 -11.53
C GLU A 28 15.50 15.93 -12.68
N LYS A 29 15.90 14.79 -13.25
CA LYS A 29 16.70 14.80 -14.48
C LYS A 29 15.95 15.37 -15.68
N MET A 30 14.67 15.05 -15.83
CA MET A 30 13.84 15.61 -16.90
C MET A 30 13.70 17.12 -16.72
N HIS A 31 13.37 17.56 -15.51
CA HIS A 31 13.24 18.96 -15.14
C HIS A 31 14.53 19.74 -15.44
N THR A 32 15.67 19.26 -14.95
CA THR A 32 17.00 19.87 -15.20
C THR A 32 17.30 19.95 -16.69
N ALA A 33 17.10 18.85 -17.42
CA ALA A 33 17.43 18.79 -18.85
C ALA A 33 16.57 19.74 -19.70
N PHE A 34 15.26 19.78 -19.47
CA PHE A 34 14.38 20.67 -20.23
C PHE A 34 14.55 22.15 -19.83
N THR A 35 14.82 22.42 -18.55
CA THR A 35 15.14 23.78 -18.08
C THR A 35 16.42 24.29 -18.74
N ASN A 36 17.50 23.51 -18.65
CA ASN A 36 18.80 23.93 -19.16
C ASN A 36 18.89 23.83 -20.69
N GLY A 37 18.01 23.06 -21.33
CA GLY A 37 17.84 23.06 -22.79
C GLY A 37 17.48 24.43 -23.38
N LYS A 38 16.96 25.34 -22.54
CA LYS A 38 16.62 26.72 -22.92
C LYS A 38 17.77 27.71 -22.77
N LEU A 39 18.94 27.27 -22.29
CA LEU A 39 20.08 28.17 -22.14
C LEU A 39 20.51 28.73 -23.51
N PRO A 40 20.93 30.00 -23.61
CA PRO A 40 21.32 30.62 -24.89
C PRO A 40 22.46 29.88 -25.61
N THR A 41 23.30 29.18 -24.86
CA THR A 41 24.40 28.36 -25.40
C THR A 41 23.95 27.00 -25.92
N ILE A 42 22.72 26.56 -25.62
CA ILE A 42 22.21 25.22 -25.94
C ILE A 42 21.04 25.28 -26.92
N LEU A 43 20.05 26.15 -26.67
CA LEU A 43 18.81 26.22 -27.42
C LEU A 43 19.01 26.35 -28.95
N PRO A 44 19.90 27.23 -29.46
CA PRO A 44 20.11 27.37 -30.91
C PRO A 44 20.55 26.07 -31.61
N HIS A 45 21.24 25.18 -30.88
CA HIS A 45 21.65 23.88 -31.43
C HIS A 45 20.47 22.91 -31.54
N LEU A 46 19.46 23.05 -30.68
CA LEU A 46 18.32 22.15 -30.55
C LEU A 46 17.11 22.54 -31.41
N GLU A 47 16.98 23.82 -31.76
CA GLU A 47 15.90 24.33 -32.61
C GLU A 47 15.79 23.60 -33.97
N PRO A 48 16.89 23.32 -34.71
CA PRO A 48 16.81 22.64 -36.01
C PRO A 48 16.21 21.23 -35.97
N VAL A 49 16.25 20.57 -34.79
CA VAL A 49 15.65 19.24 -34.59
C VAL A 49 14.29 19.30 -33.89
N GLY A 50 13.69 20.50 -33.82
CA GLY A 50 12.33 20.73 -33.36
C GLY A 50 12.17 20.88 -31.85
N TYR A 51 13.23 21.20 -31.11
CA TYR A 51 13.15 21.58 -29.69
C TYR A 51 13.26 23.09 -29.56
N THR A 52 12.12 23.76 -29.69
CA THR A 52 11.96 25.20 -29.44
C THR A 52 11.76 25.47 -27.95
N ALA A 53 11.93 26.73 -27.53
CA ALA A 53 11.62 27.15 -26.16
C ALA A 53 10.19 26.75 -25.75
N GLU A 54 9.21 26.97 -26.63
CA GLU A 54 7.80 26.62 -26.40
C GLU A 54 7.60 25.12 -26.18
N LYS A 55 8.27 24.26 -26.97
CA LYS A 55 8.19 22.81 -26.79
C LYS A 55 8.81 22.37 -25.45
N LEU A 56 9.93 23.00 -25.06
CA LEU A 56 10.57 22.72 -23.79
C LEU A 56 9.70 23.18 -22.61
N ASP A 57 9.02 24.32 -22.71
CA ASP A 57 8.05 24.77 -21.71
C ASP A 57 6.86 23.79 -21.60
N GLY A 58 6.34 23.31 -22.73
CA GLY A 58 5.30 22.27 -22.74
C GLY A 58 5.76 20.95 -22.09
N ASN A 59 7.02 20.57 -22.27
CA ASN A 59 7.60 19.40 -21.59
C ASN A 59 7.80 19.66 -20.09
N LEU A 60 8.23 20.85 -19.69
CA LEU A 60 8.38 21.24 -18.28
C LEU A 60 7.04 21.20 -17.54
N ALA A 61 5.97 21.71 -18.13
CA ALA A 61 4.63 21.62 -17.54
C ALA A 61 4.18 20.17 -17.30
N LYS A 62 4.56 19.24 -18.20
CA LYS A 62 4.33 17.79 -18.00
C LYS A 62 5.19 17.23 -16.88
N VAL A 63 6.45 17.67 -16.74
CA VAL A 63 7.32 17.26 -15.62
C VAL A 63 6.75 17.74 -14.28
N GLU A 64 6.24 18.98 -14.20
CA GLU A 64 5.60 19.50 -12.99
C GLU A 64 4.34 18.71 -12.63
N THR A 65 3.50 18.39 -13.63
CA THR A 65 2.33 17.52 -13.43
C THR A 65 2.75 16.14 -12.94
N LEU A 66 3.81 15.56 -13.52
CA LEU A 66 4.35 14.27 -13.11
C LEU A 66 4.89 14.29 -11.67
N LEU A 67 5.51 15.40 -11.24
CA LEU A 67 5.93 15.59 -9.86
C LEU A 67 4.74 15.58 -8.89
N GLN A 68 3.66 16.29 -9.23
CA GLN A 68 2.43 16.29 -8.43
C GLN A 68 1.80 14.89 -8.36
N LEU A 69 1.72 14.17 -9.49
CA LEU A 69 1.22 12.79 -9.51
C LEU A 69 2.09 11.84 -8.69
N ASN A 70 3.42 12.02 -8.71
CA ASN A 70 4.32 11.23 -7.88
C ASN A 70 4.12 11.51 -6.38
N GLN A 71 3.95 12.77 -5.99
CA GLN A 71 3.63 13.14 -4.60
C GLN A 71 2.27 12.58 -4.15
N GLN A 72 1.25 12.67 -5.01
CA GLN A 72 -0.05 12.06 -4.74
C GLN A 72 0.08 10.55 -4.56
N GLN A 73 0.79 9.87 -5.46
CA GLN A 73 1.01 8.43 -5.36
C GLN A 73 1.71 8.04 -4.05
N GLN A 74 2.71 8.79 -3.60
CA GLN A 74 3.38 8.55 -2.32
C GLN A 74 2.42 8.70 -1.13
N LYS A 75 1.55 9.72 -1.17
CA LYS A 75 0.51 9.95 -0.15
C LYS A 75 -0.46 8.77 -0.09
N GLU A 76 -1.07 8.41 -1.21
CA GLU A 76 -2.06 7.33 -1.29
C GLU A 76 -1.46 5.98 -0.88
N GLN A 77 -0.21 5.73 -1.26
CA GLN A 77 0.51 4.52 -0.85
C GLN A 77 0.71 4.45 0.67
N SER A 78 0.99 5.58 1.31
CA SER A 78 1.11 5.68 2.76
C SER A 78 -0.24 5.47 3.46
N GLU A 79 -1.32 6.04 2.92
CA GLU A 79 -2.68 5.88 3.44
C GLU A 79 -3.15 4.42 3.32
N GLN A 80 -2.86 3.76 2.19
CA GLN A 80 -3.09 2.32 2.01
C GLN A 80 -2.37 1.48 3.08
N TYR A 81 -1.10 1.78 3.39
CA TYR A 81 -0.35 1.06 4.42
C TYR A 81 -0.96 1.27 5.80
N ALA A 82 -1.29 2.52 6.17
CA ALA A 82 -1.91 2.84 7.43
C ALA A 82 -3.28 2.16 7.60
N GLY A 83 -4.12 2.16 6.55
CA GLY A 83 -5.40 1.47 6.55
C GLY A 83 -5.27 -0.05 6.67
N THR A 84 -4.25 -0.63 6.03
CA THR A 84 -3.96 -2.07 6.12
C THR A 84 -3.46 -2.48 7.50
N ASP A 85 -2.56 -1.70 8.10
CA ASP A 85 -2.07 -1.94 9.45
C ASP A 85 -3.21 -1.86 10.47
N SER A 86 -4.02 -0.80 10.40
CA SER A 86 -5.18 -0.61 11.28
C SER A 86 -6.17 -1.76 11.21
N PHE A 87 -6.49 -2.23 9.99
CA PHE A 87 -7.35 -3.39 9.78
C PHE A 87 -6.74 -4.67 10.38
N ASN A 88 -5.46 -4.93 10.12
CA ASN A 88 -4.78 -6.14 10.59
C ASN A 88 -4.66 -6.18 12.11
N LYS A 89 -4.28 -5.06 12.73
CA LYS A 89 -4.22 -4.91 14.19
C LYS A 89 -5.58 -5.19 14.81
N LYS A 90 -6.64 -4.53 14.31
CA LYS A 90 -7.99 -4.71 14.86
C LYS A 90 -8.49 -6.15 14.69
N ARG A 91 -8.17 -6.78 13.55
CA ARG A 91 -8.47 -8.18 13.30
C ARG A 91 -7.74 -9.10 14.28
N GLY A 92 -6.46 -8.84 14.56
CA GLY A 92 -5.66 -9.56 15.55
C GLY A 92 -6.27 -9.49 16.95
N GLU A 93 -6.59 -8.28 17.41
CA GLU A 93 -7.26 -8.07 18.71
C GLU A 93 -8.54 -8.90 18.85
N ILE A 94 -9.42 -8.85 17.84
CA ILE A 94 -10.66 -9.62 17.81
C ILE A 94 -10.38 -11.12 17.78
N HIS A 95 -9.38 -11.55 17.00
CA HIS A 95 -8.99 -12.96 16.92
C HIS A 95 -8.52 -13.48 18.27
N ASP A 96 -7.66 -12.75 18.97
CA ASP A 96 -7.11 -13.16 20.27
C ASP A 96 -8.21 -13.25 21.33
N GLN A 97 -9.10 -12.26 21.39
CA GLN A 97 -10.26 -12.29 22.28
C GLN A 97 -11.18 -13.48 21.97
N TYR A 98 -11.50 -13.70 20.70
CA TYR A 98 -12.29 -14.84 20.25
C TYR A 98 -11.64 -16.18 20.63
N MET A 99 -10.34 -16.33 20.41
CA MET A 99 -9.62 -17.56 20.73
C MET A 99 -9.62 -17.83 22.24
N LYS A 100 -9.46 -16.79 23.06
CA LYS A 100 -9.58 -16.88 24.52
C LYS A 100 -10.97 -17.34 24.94
N HIS A 101 -12.02 -16.64 24.50
CA HIS A 101 -13.41 -17.00 24.84
C HIS A 101 -13.77 -18.40 24.38
N ARG A 102 -13.44 -18.72 23.13
CA ARG A 102 -13.68 -20.05 22.57
C ARG A 102 -12.94 -21.13 23.36
N GLY A 103 -11.70 -20.88 23.78
CA GLY A 103 -10.93 -21.81 24.60
C GLY A 103 -11.58 -22.08 25.95
N LEU A 104 -12.02 -21.04 26.65
CA LEU A 104 -12.73 -21.14 27.93
C LEU A 104 -14.03 -21.93 27.79
N LEU A 105 -14.87 -21.57 26.81
CA LEU A 105 -16.16 -22.23 26.59
C LEU A 105 -15.99 -23.67 26.10
N LYS A 106 -14.89 -24.00 25.41
CA LYS A 106 -14.58 -25.38 25.03
C LYS A 106 -14.37 -26.29 26.23
N ILE A 107 -13.72 -25.78 27.27
CA ILE A 107 -13.48 -26.53 28.51
C ILE A 107 -14.78 -26.58 29.32
N TYR A 108 -15.44 -25.44 29.48
CA TYR A 108 -16.65 -25.34 30.30
C TYR A 108 -17.82 -26.19 29.78
N PHE A 109 -18.00 -26.29 28.46
CA PHE A 109 -19.06 -27.08 27.83
C PHE A 109 -18.59 -28.43 27.28
N GLU A 110 -17.48 -29.00 27.78
CA GLU A 110 -16.90 -30.23 27.21
C GLU A 110 -17.88 -31.42 27.21
N ASP A 111 -18.71 -31.54 28.27
CA ASP A 111 -19.72 -32.60 28.39
C ASP A 111 -21.10 -32.19 27.82
N ASN A 112 -21.28 -30.94 27.43
CA ASN A 112 -22.54 -30.44 26.86
C ASN A 112 -22.45 -30.37 25.33
N LEU A 113 -22.63 -31.53 24.69
CA LEU A 113 -22.51 -31.66 23.23
C LEU A 113 -23.45 -30.72 22.46
N GLN A 114 -24.66 -30.46 22.99
CA GLN A 114 -25.62 -29.56 22.35
C GLN A 114 -25.04 -28.14 22.23
N VAL A 115 -24.55 -27.58 23.34
CA VAL A 115 -23.94 -26.25 23.37
C VAL A 115 -22.63 -26.22 22.57
N PHE A 116 -21.86 -27.30 22.66
CA PHE A 116 -20.59 -27.44 21.96
C PHE A 116 -20.75 -27.34 20.43
N VAL A 117 -21.77 -28.01 19.88
CA VAL A 117 -22.11 -27.96 18.46
C VAL A 117 -22.76 -26.62 18.10
N GLN A 118 -23.71 -26.14 18.92
CA GLN A 118 -24.38 -24.85 18.72
C GLN A 118 -23.35 -23.74 18.52
N LEU A 119 -22.44 -23.56 19.48
CA LEU A 119 -21.40 -22.52 19.42
C LEU A 119 -20.27 -22.80 18.41
N GLY A 120 -20.30 -23.93 17.69
CA GLY A 120 -19.27 -24.28 16.71
C GLY A 120 -17.89 -24.52 17.34
N LEU A 121 -17.85 -24.99 18.59
CA LEU A 121 -16.61 -25.23 19.35
C LEU A 121 -15.79 -26.41 18.82
N ASN A 122 -16.43 -27.27 18.02
CA ASN A 122 -15.82 -28.36 17.26
C ASN A 122 -15.16 -27.90 15.95
N ALA A 123 -15.56 -26.76 15.38
CA ALA A 123 -15.11 -26.34 14.06
C ALA A 123 -13.69 -25.76 14.08
N ARG A 124 -12.89 -26.04 13.04
CA ARG A 124 -11.58 -25.40 12.86
C ARG A 124 -11.75 -23.95 12.44
N VAL A 125 -11.06 -23.04 13.13
CA VAL A 125 -10.99 -21.62 12.76
C VAL A 125 -10.27 -21.46 11.43
N LYS A 126 -10.90 -20.78 10.48
CA LYS A 126 -10.39 -20.56 9.12
C LYS A 126 -9.50 -19.31 9.09
N LYS A 127 -8.51 -19.29 8.18
CA LYS A 127 -7.59 -18.15 8.01
C LYS A 127 -8.13 -17.08 7.06
N ALA A 128 -8.88 -17.46 6.03
CA ALA A 128 -9.46 -16.54 5.07
C ALA A 128 -10.42 -15.56 5.78
N TYR A 129 -10.36 -14.27 5.42
CA TYR A 129 -11.10 -13.23 6.16
C TYR A 129 -12.61 -13.48 6.18
N GLY A 130 -13.23 -13.82 5.03
CA GLY A 130 -14.68 -14.05 4.96
C GLY A 130 -15.13 -15.21 5.85
N ASP A 131 -14.45 -16.35 5.76
CA ASP A 131 -14.77 -17.51 6.60
C ASP A 131 -14.50 -17.26 8.09
N TRP A 132 -13.38 -16.59 8.40
CA TRP A 132 -13.04 -16.21 9.77
C TRP A 132 -14.10 -15.29 10.37
N LEU A 133 -14.52 -14.26 9.63
CA LEU A 133 -15.53 -13.29 10.05
C LEU A 133 -16.86 -13.99 10.32
N ASN A 134 -17.28 -14.90 9.45
CA ASN A 134 -18.51 -15.66 9.61
C ASN A 134 -18.49 -16.51 10.89
N ILE A 135 -17.36 -17.18 11.18
CA ILE A 135 -17.20 -17.97 12.39
C ILE A 135 -17.27 -17.10 13.64
N VAL A 136 -16.52 -16.00 13.69
CA VAL A 136 -16.47 -15.10 14.86
C VAL A 136 -17.84 -14.46 15.09
N LEU A 137 -18.49 -13.96 14.04
CA LEU A 137 -19.81 -13.36 14.14
C LEU A 137 -20.84 -14.38 14.62
N SER A 138 -20.88 -15.57 14.01
CA SER A 138 -21.81 -16.62 14.41
C SER A 138 -21.66 -16.99 15.89
N PHE A 139 -20.42 -17.14 16.36
CA PHE A 139 -20.13 -17.44 17.77
C PHE A 139 -20.74 -16.39 18.72
N TYR A 140 -20.40 -15.11 18.53
CA TYR A 140 -20.89 -14.06 19.41
C TYR A 140 -22.39 -13.78 19.26
N THR A 141 -22.94 -13.89 18.05
CA THR A 141 -24.39 -13.75 17.82
C THR A 141 -25.17 -14.87 18.51
N GLN A 142 -24.66 -16.11 18.49
CA GLN A 142 -25.32 -17.22 19.18
C GLN A 142 -25.29 -17.06 20.70
N LEU A 143 -24.16 -16.60 21.26
CA LEU A 143 -24.07 -16.25 22.68
C LEU A 143 -25.08 -15.14 23.03
N LYS A 144 -25.12 -14.06 22.24
CA LYS A 144 -26.02 -12.93 22.50
C LYS A 144 -27.51 -13.30 22.39
N ASN A 145 -27.86 -14.15 21.44
CA ASN A 145 -29.26 -14.49 21.13
C ASN A 145 -29.78 -15.70 21.91
N THR A 146 -28.97 -16.29 22.79
CA THR A 146 -29.39 -17.42 23.63
C THR A 146 -29.31 -16.99 25.11
N PRO A 147 -30.39 -16.45 25.70
CA PRO A 147 -30.36 -15.88 27.05
C PRO A 147 -29.78 -16.82 28.11
N ALA A 148 -30.17 -18.10 28.08
CA ALA A 148 -29.64 -19.11 28.99
C ALA A 148 -28.11 -19.26 28.91
N LEU A 149 -27.53 -19.23 27.69
CA LEU A 149 -26.08 -19.27 27.52
C LEU A 149 -25.43 -17.97 27.98
N LEU A 150 -26.03 -16.82 27.66
CA LEU A 150 -25.49 -15.52 28.02
C LEU A 150 -25.41 -15.33 29.55
N GLU A 151 -26.37 -15.89 30.29
CA GLU A 151 -26.36 -15.94 31.76
C GLU A 151 -25.34 -16.93 32.32
N GLU A 152 -25.00 -17.99 31.57
CA GLU A 152 -24.13 -19.08 32.02
C GLU A 152 -22.64 -18.83 31.74
N ILE A 153 -22.28 -18.24 30.59
CA ILE A 153 -20.87 -18.02 30.20
C ILE A 153 -20.02 -17.18 31.18
N PRO A 154 -20.57 -16.30 32.06
CA PRO A 154 -19.77 -15.66 33.09
C PRO A 154 -19.12 -16.66 34.05
N ASN A 155 -19.76 -17.81 34.30
CA ASN A 155 -19.18 -18.87 35.13
C ASN A 155 -17.95 -19.52 34.50
N ALA A 156 -17.84 -19.45 33.16
CA ALA A 156 -16.67 -19.87 32.40
C ALA A 156 -15.58 -18.78 32.29
N GLY A 157 -15.78 -17.62 32.93
CA GLY A 157 -14.86 -16.49 32.84
C GLY A 157 -15.02 -15.65 31.57
N VAL A 158 -16.18 -15.71 30.90
CA VAL A 158 -16.52 -14.85 29.76
C VAL A 158 -17.66 -13.89 30.18
N PRO A 159 -17.36 -12.64 30.55
CA PRO A 159 -18.40 -11.68 30.93
C PRO A 159 -19.37 -11.41 29.77
N ALA A 160 -20.67 -11.34 30.05
CA ALA A 160 -21.69 -11.04 29.04
C ALA A 160 -21.44 -9.70 28.32
N THR A 161 -20.87 -8.71 29.01
CA THR A 161 -20.47 -7.41 28.45
C THR A 161 -19.39 -7.55 27.36
N GLU A 162 -18.53 -8.56 27.43
CA GLU A 162 -17.49 -8.79 26.42
C GLU A 162 -18.06 -9.36 25.12
N VAL A 163 -19.25 -9.98 25.15
CA VAL A 163 -19.98 -10.42 23.93
C VAL A 163 -20.45 -9.21 23.13
N ASP A 164 -21.05 -8.23 23.79
CA ASP A 164 -21.49 -6.99 23.15
C ASP A 164 -20.30 -6.17 22.63
N ALA A 165 -19.24 -6.07 23.43
CA ALA A 165 -18.00 -5.41 23.02
C ALA A 165 -17.37 -6.10 21.78
N ALA A 166 -17.39 -7.44 21.72
CA ALA A 166 -16.89 -8.17 20.56
C ALA A 166 -17.73 -7.92 19.30
N LEU A 167 -19.07 -7.90 19.41
CA LEU A 167 -19.94 -7.59 18.28
C LEU A 167 -19.73 -6.15 17.77
N ALA A 168 -19.58 -5.19 18.68
CA ALA A 168 -19.24 -3.81 18.32
C ALA A 168 -17.86 -3.71 17.64
N ALA A 169 -16.85 -4.45 18.15
CA ALA A 169 -15.53 -4.50 17.55
C ALA A 169 -15.56 -5.11 16.14
N VAL A 170 -16.35 -6.17 15.92
CA VAL A 170 -16.56 -6.77 14.60
C VAL A 170 -17.22 -5.79 13.63
N ALA A 171 -18.20 -5.00 14.08
CA ALA A 171 -18.81 -3.96 13.27
C ALA A 171 -17.78 -2.87 12.87
N ALA A 172 -16.95 -2.42 13.82
CA ALA A 172 -15.87 -1.47 13.54
C ALA A 172 -14.83 -2.05 12.55
N LEU A 173 -14.49 -3.35 12.66
CA LEU A 173 -13.58 -4.02 11.73
C LEU A 173 -14.12 -4.03 10.29
N ARG A 174 -15.44 -4.16 10.11
CA ARG A 174 -16.07 -4.10 8.78
C ARG A 174 -15.90 -2.72 8.14
N ALA A 175 -16.14 -1.65 8.91
CA ALA A 175 -15.89 -0.28 8.45
C ALA A 175 -14.42 -0.06 8.07
N LEU A 176 -13.47 -0.58 8.87
CA LEU A 176 -12.04 -0.55 8.54
C LEU A 176 -11.73 -1.32 7.24
N LYS A 177 -12.41 -2.44 7.00
CA LYS A 177 -12.20 -3.23 5.77
C LYS A 177 -12.68 -2.48 4.53
N GLU A 178 -13.77 -1.74 4.63
CA GLU A 178 -14.29 -0.89 3.55
C GLU A 178 -13.34 0.27 3.27
N GLY A 179 -12.88 0.97 4.32
CA GLY A 179 -11.85 1.99 4.22
C GLY A 179 -10.57 1.46 3.56
N GLN A 180 -10.02 0.34 4.04
CA GLN A 180 -8.84 -0.28 3.44
C GLN A 180 -9.01 -0.54 1.93
N LYS A 181 -10.18 -1.04 1.49
CA LYS A 181 -10.42 -1.30 0.06
C LYS A 181 -10.43 -0.01 -0.76
N LYS A 182 -10.97 1.07 -0.20
CA LYS A 182 -10.96 2.40 -0.82
C LYS A 182 -9.52 2.87 -1.03
N GLU A 183 -8.71 2.87 0.03
CA GLU A 183 -7.29 3.29 -0.04
C GLU A 183 -6.47 2.45 -1.05
N VAL A 184 -6.71 1.13 -1.12
CA VAL A 184 -6.06 0.27 -2.13
C VAL A 184 -6.41 0.71 -3.55
N SER A 185 -7.68 1.04 -3.79
CA SER A 185 -8.13 1.50 -5.11
C SER A 185 -7.56 2.87 -5.47
N GLU A 186 -7.47 3.79 -4.51
CA GLU A 186 -6.93 5.13 -4.72
C GLU A 186 -5.41 5.10 -4.97
N ALA A 187 -4.68 4.27 -4.21
CA ALA A 187 -3.25 4.03 -4.45
C ALA A 187 -2.98 3.41 -5.83
N GLN A 188 -3.82 2.48 -6.28
CA GLN A 188 -3.72 1.92 -7.63
C GLN A 188 -3.97 2.98 -8.70
N ALA A 189 -5.05 3.75 -8.58
CA ALA A 189 -5.38 4.81 -9.54
C ALA A 189 -4.28 5.88 -9.62
N ALA A 190 -3.71 6.28 -8.49
CA ALA A 190 -2.61 7.24 -8.45
C ALA A 190 -1.33 6.70 -9.12
N THR A 191 -1.06 5.40 -8.94
CA THR A 191 0.06 4.71 -9.60
C THR A 191 -0.14 4.68 -11.12
N GLU A 192 -1.32 4.28 -11.59
CA GLU A 192 -1.65 4.23 -13.02
C GLU A 192 -1.56 5.62 -13.67
N ALA A 193 -2.07 6.66 -13.00
CA ALA A 193 -2.01 8.03 -13.51
C ALA A 193 -0.57 8.54 -13.65
N ARG A 194 0.26 8.32 -12.63
CA ARG A 194 1.69 8.68 -12.65
C ARG A 194 2.44 7.95 -13.75
N ASP A 195 2.26 6.63 -13.83
CA ASP A 195 3.01 5.78 -14.77
C ASP A 195 2.62 6.08 -16.21
N LYS A 196 1.33 6.33 -16.48
CA LYS A 196 0.86 6.77 -17.80
C LYS A 196 1.57 8.05 -18.25
N LEU A 197 1.62 9.08 -17.40
CA LEU A 197 2.28 10.34 -17.79
C LEU A 197 3.80 10.16 -17.93
N PHE A 198 4.41 9.34 -17.08
CA PHE A 198 5.82 9.00 -17.21
C PHE A 198 6.12 8.29 -18.54
N ASP A 199 5.31 7.31 -18.93
CA ASP A 199 5.49 6.55 -20.17
C ASP A 199 5.26 7.41 -21.42
N GLU A 200 4.44 8.46 -21.33
CA GLU A 200 4.29 9.47 -22.38
C GLU A 200 5.51 10.41 -22.47
N LEU A 201 6.12 10.76 -21.32
CA LEU A 201 7.19 11.77 -21.24
C LEU A 201 8.61 11.20 -21.40
N ASP A 202 8.86 9.98 -20.92
CA ASP A 202 10.18 9.33 -20.95
C ASP A 202 10.74 9.16 -22.38
N PRO A 203 9.94 8.76 -23.40
CA PRO A 203 10.41 8.70 -24.78
C PRO A 203 10.84 10.08 -25.30
N GLU A 204 10.10 11.13 -24.96
CA GLU A 204 10.39 12.50 -25.39
C GLU A 204 11.67 13.03 -24.73
N TYR A 205 11.84 12.78 -23.43
CA TYR A 205 13.08 13.05 -22.70
C TYR A 205 14.28 12.31 -23.32
N ARG A 206 14.15 11.00 -23.58
CA ARG A 206 15.23 10.22 -24.19
C ARG A 206 15.60 10.72 -25.58
N LYS A 207 14.61 11.12 -26.38
CA LYS A 207 14.82 11.70 -27.71
C LYS A 207 15.55 13.04 -27.62
N PHE A 208 15.13 13.92 -26.71
CA PHE A 208 15.81 15.18 -26.41
C PHE A 208 17.30 14.95 -26.06
N ILE A 209 17.58 14.06 -25.11
CA ILE A 209 18.94 13.75 -24.67
C ILE A 209 19.80 13.18 -25.81
N LYS A 210 19.22 12.34 -26.70
CA LYS A 210 19.93 11.81 -27.86
C LYS A 210 20.34 12.92 -28.84
N TYR A 211 19.43 13.84 -29.14
CA TYR A 211 19.76 14.97 -30.01
C TYR A 211 20.80 15.89 -29.39
N ALA A 212 20.63 16.25 -28.11
CA ALA A 212 21.60 17.08 -27.40
C ALA A 212 23.01 16.49 -27.47
N LYS A 213 23.17 15.19 -27.21
CA LYS A 213 24.47 14.48 -27.31
C LYS A 213 25.12 14.55 -28.69
N ILE A 214 24.32 14.57 -29.76
CA ILE A 214 24.82 14.63 -31.14
C ILE A 214 25.19 16.07 -31.51
N LEU A 215 24.35 17.04 -31.16
CA LEU A 215 24.45 18.43 -31.60
C LEU A 215 25.45 19.24 -30.79
N LEU A 216 25.67 18.88 -29.52
CA LEU A 216 26.61 19.50 -28.59
C LEU A 216 27.82 18.56 -28.33
N LYS A 217 28.16 17.73 -29.30
CA LYS A 217 29.25 16.76 -29.15
C LYS A 217 30.54 17.49 -28.75
N ASP A 218 31.21 16.99 -27.71
CA ASP A 218 32.46 17.54 -27.16
C ASP A 218 32.32 18.96 -26.54
N ASP A 219 31.09 19.46 -26.37
CA ASP A 219 30.77 20.73 -25.71
C ASP A 219 30.47 20.53 -24.20
N GLN A 220 31.07 21.37 -23.35
CA GLN A 220 30.87 21.31 -21.90
C GLN A 220 29.42 21.63 -21.48
N SER A 221 28.65 22.29 -22.33
CA SER A 221 27.22 22.57 -22.12
C SER A 221 26.37 21.31 -21.93
N LEU A 222 26.83 20.12 -22.36
CA LEU A 222 26.18 18.84 -22.04
C LEU A 222 26.11 18.56 -20.53
N GLU A 223 27.09 19.01 -19.74
CA GLU A 223 27.08 18.83 -18.28
C GLU A 223 25.92 19.62 -17.66
N ALA A 224 25.56 20.78 -18.22
CA ALA A 224 24.40 21.56 -17.77
C ALA A 224 23.09 20.79 -17.97
N LEU A 225 22.99 19.88 -18.95
CA LEU A 225 21.81 19.04 -19.14
C LEU A 225 21.76 17.81 -18.20
N GLY A 226 22.72 17.70 -17.27
CA GLY A 226 22.85 16.54 -16.39
C GLY A 226 23.43 15.30 -17.09
N ILE A 227 24.09 15.49 -18.23
CA ILE A 227 24.76 14.44 -19.00
C ILE A 227 26.25 14.46 -18.67
N VAL A 228 26.76 13.37 -18.09
CA VAL A 228 28.20 13.24 -17.83
C VAL A 228 28.94 13.02 -19.15
N VAL A 229 29.85 13.93 -19.49
CA VAL A 229 30.79 13.79 -20.62
C VAL A 229 32.06 13.11 -20.10
N LYS A 230 32.46 11.98 -20.69
CA LYS A 230 33.75 11.37 -20.36
C LYS A 230 34.85 12.17 -21.06
N ARG A 231 35.73 12.75 -20.25
CA ARG A 231 36.97 13.43 -20.68
C ARG A 231 37.98 12.42 -21.21
#